data_AF-A0A1Q8ZP62-F1
#
_entry.id   AF-A0A1Q8ZP62-F1
#
_cell.length_a   1.000
_cell.length_b   1.000
_cell.length_c   1.000
_cell.angle_alpha   90.00
_cell.angle_beta   90.00
_cell.angle_gamma   90.00
#
_symmetry.space_group_name_H-M   'P 1'
#
loop_
_entity.id
_entity.type
_entity.pdbx_description
1 polymer ?
#
loop_
_entity_poly.entity_id
_entity_poly.type
_entity_poly.pdbx_seq_one_letter_code
_entity_poly.pdbx_strand_id
1 'polypeptide(L)'
;MSKPPHDERPTPRRPAVFTLDDDAPTATAKDAQTNRPAEATKRPPRTFAPDISITPDAEDPFLREMTDDEIVPIATPRKPGFSFGKLAMAAFGTLLSLAVGIWIDDLIHNLFTRADWLGYTALTLLSLGLFALFVVIAREVAGIYRLNAVQAIKERGAALALQGTASEARQLVKEVAALTRHRPETARGRSVLDAAEGDIIDAPHLIALAERELLGPLDAKARNMIVQSSKRVSVVTAISPRALMDLAYVLFEVVRLVRGMAELYGGRPGSFGMMRLLRDVFAHLAVTGSIAIGDGLAQQVLGHGLASRLSARLGEGVINGLMTARIGIAAMDLCRPLTFKALKRPGVSDFVGDLRPSMGKDDKPL
;
A
#
# COMPACT_ATOMS: atom_id res chain seq x y z
N MET A 1 -39.99 26.85 -68.01
CA MET A 1 -38.89 27.76 -67.60
C MET A 1 -38.63 27.61 -66.12
N SER A 2 -37.36 27.73 -65.75
CA SER A 2 -36.75 27.78 -64.40
C SER A 2 -36.47 26.47 -63.65
N LYS A 3 -35.17 26.32 -63.37
CA LYS A 3 -34.36 25.17 -62.91
C LYS A 3 -34.36 25.11 -61.36
N PRO A 4 -34.28 23.92 -60.73
CA PRO A 4 -34.32 23.79 -59.26
C PRO A 4 -32.94 24.07 -58.62
N PRO A 5 -32.91 24.51 -57.34
CA PRO A 5 -31.69 24.92 -56.65
C PRO A 5 -30.86 23.73 -56.15
N HIS A 6 -29.54 23.92 -56.16
CA HIS A 6 -28.51 22.94 -55.77
C HIS A 6 -28.36 22.81 -54.25
N ASP A 7 -28.21 21.55 -53.80
CA ASP A 7 -27.90 21.07 -52.44
C ASP A 7 -26.38 21.20 -52.19
N GLU A 8 -25.95 22.17 -51.37
CA GLU A 8 -24.56 22.34 -50.94
C GLU A 8 -24.26 21.51 -49.69
N ARG A 9 -23.60 20.36 -49.87
CA ARG A 9 -23.01 19.58 -48.77
C ARG A 9 -21.52 19.90 -48.66
N PRO A 10 -20.99 20.18 -47.45
CA PRO A 10 -19.57 20.44 -47.27
C PRO A 10 -18.74 19.17 -47.49
N THR A 11 -17.75 19.26 -48.38
CA THR A 11 -16.81 18.19 -48.72
C THR A 11 -15.74 17.98 -47.64
N PRO A 12 -15.24 16.74 -47.45
CA PRO A 12 -14.32 16.40 -46.37
C PRO A 12 -12.91 16.94 -46.64
N ARG A 13 -12.28 17.55 -45.62
CA ARG A 13 -10.87 17.99 -45.68
C ARG A 13 -9.93 16.79 -45.81
N ARG A 14 -9.06 16.82 -46.83
CA ARG A 14 -7.93 15.89 -46.98
C ARG A 14 -6.78 16.29 -46.04
N PRO A 15 -5.97 15.33 -45.53
CA PRO A 15 -4.83 15.61 -44.67
C PRO A 15 -3.70 16.30 -45.44
N ALA A 16 -3.09 17.32 -44.84
CA ALA A 16 -1.92 18.01 -45.38
C ALA A 16 -0.64 17.26 -44.98
N VAL A 17 0.17 16.89 -45.97
CA VAL A 17 1.54 16.40 -45.80
C VAL A 17 2.46 17.61 -45.84
N PHE A 18 3.29 17.78 -44.81
CA PHE A 18 4.32 18.80 -44.80
C PHE A 18 5.53 18.29 -45.61
N THR A 19 6.00 19.07 -46.57
CA THR A 19 7.29 18.88 -47.23
C THR A 19 8.28 19.86 -46.61
N LEU A 20 9.45 19.36 -46.19
CA LEU A 20 10.56 20.20 -45.77
C LEU A 20 11.20 20.79 -47.03
N ASP A 21 11.09 22.11 -47.20
CA ASP A 21 11.83 22.87 -48.21
C ASP A 21 13.31 22.93 -47.79
N ASP A 22 14.18 22.30 -48.58
CA ASP A 22 15.64 22.52 -48.52
C ASP A 22 15.97 23.81 -49.28
N ASP A 23 15.97 24.93 -48.57
CA ASP A 23 16.50 26.20 -49.09
C ASP A 23 18.04 26.16 -49.11
N ALA A 24 18.61 25.86 -50.28
CA ALA A 24 19.97 26.29 -50.64
C ALA A 24 19.94 27.01 -52.00
N PRO A 25 20.65 28.14 -52.17
CA PRO A 25 20.35 29.10 -53.22
C PRO A 25 20.81 28.66 -54.62
N THR A 26 19.92 28.89 -55.58
CA THR A 26 20.07 28.74 -57.02
C THR A 26 21.27 29.49 -57.60
N ALA A 27 22.10 28.80 -58.39
CA ALA A 27 22.95 29.41 -59.40
C ALA A 27 22.96 28.58 -60.70
N THR A 28 22.31 29.16 -61.72
CA THR A 28 22.48 28.99 -63.19
C THR A 28 22.24 27.62 -63.85
N ALA A 29 21.02 27.51 -64.41
CA ALA A 29 20.70 27.27 -65.83
C ALA A 29 21.47 26.22 -66.66
N LYS A 30 20.68 25.19 -67.02
CA LYS A 30 20.52 24.55 -68.35
C LYS A 30 21.47 23.42 -68.79
N ASP A 31 20.79 22.28 -68.96
CA ASP A 31 20.92 21.27 -70.01
C ASP A 31 21.98 20.17 -69.87
N ALA A 32 21.58 19.00 -70.40
CA ALA A 32 22.27 17.72 -70.52
C ALA A 32 22.41 16.92 -69.21
N GLN A 33 21.50 15.99 -68.92
CA GLN A 33 21.50 14.63 -69.48
C GLN A 33 22.82 13.89 -69.23
N THR A 34 22.66 12.67 -68.70
CA THR A 34 23.67 11.61 -68.52
C THR A 34 24.55 11.75 -67.28
N ASN A 35 24.26 10.96 -66.25
CA ASN A 35 25.33 10.36 -65.46
C ASN A 35 24.92 9.02 -64.82
N ARG A 36 25.82 8.05 -65.02
CA ARG A 36 25.88 6.69 -64.48
C ARG A 36 25.70 6.66 -62.94
N PRO A 37 25.34 5.50 -62.37
CA PRO A 37 25.34 5.32 -60.91
C PRO A 37 26.78 5.48 -60.40
N ALA A 38 27.04 6.60 -59.72
CA ALA A 38 28.30 6.80 -59.01
C ALA A 38 28.28 5.94 -57.74
N GLU A 39 29.17 4.95 -57.76
CA GLU A 39 29.73 4.16 -56.68
C GLU A 39 29.56 4.80 -55.27
N ALA A 40 28.86 4.09 -54.38
CA ALA A 40 28.69 4.48 -52.99
C ALA A 40 30.04 4.49 -52.28
N THR A 41 30.64 5.67 -52.14
CA THR A 41 31.82 5.86 -51.28
C THR A 41 31.42 5.60 -49.83
N LYS A 42 31.87 4.47 -49.29
CA LYS A 42 31.78 4.17 -47.86
C LYS A 42 32.49 5.28 -47.09
N ARG A 43 31.73 6.07 -46.32
CA ARG A 43 32.30 7.05 -45.37
C ARG A 43 33.15 6.30 -44.34
N PRO A 44 34.41 6.69 -44.09
CA PRO A 44 35.19 6.12 -43.00
C PRO A 44 34.60 6.54 -41.64
N PRO A 45 34.73 5.70 -40.60
CA PRO A 45 34.26 6.05 -39.26
C PRO A 45 35.04 7.26 -38.73
N ARG A 46 34.30 8.25 -38.20
CA ARG A 46 34.90 9.37 -37.46
C ARG A 46 35.32 8.86 -36.09
N THR A 47 36.64 8.74 -35.88
CA THR A 47 37.22 8.61 -34.55
C THR A 47 37.16 9.97 -33.87
N PHE A 48 36.55 10.04 -32.69
CA PHE A 48 36.62 11.26 -31.85
C PHE A 48 38.09 11.45 -31.43
N ALA A 49 38.59 12.68 -31.58
CA ALA A 49 39.91 13.04 -31.07
C ALA A 49 39.92 12.93 -29.54
N PRO A 50 41.02 12.48 -28.91
CA PRO A 50 41.08 12.23 -27.47
C PRO A 50 41.43 13.52 -26.72
N ASP A 51 40.69 14.60 -26.98
CA ASP A 51 40.80 15.81 -26.16
C ASP A 51 39.59 15.85 -25.23
N ILE A 52 39.69 15.07 -24.15
CA ILE A 52 38.73 15.08 -23.05
C ILE A 52 39.12 16.26 -22.17
N SER A 53 38.49 17.42 -22.40
CA SER A 53 38.58 18.52 -21.44
C SER A 53 37.75 18.14 -20.21
N ILE A 54 38.42 17.71 -19.14
CA ILE A 54 37.78 17.52 -17.84
C ILE A 54 37.49 18.92 -17.29
N THR A 55 36.24 19.35 -17.41
CA THR A 55 35.74 20.53 -16.71
C THR A 55 35.82 20.28 -15.19
N PRO A 56 36.46 21.16 -14.40
CA PRO A 56 36.46 21.04 -12.95
C PRO A 56 35.03 21.02 -12.41
N ASP A 57 34.76 20.19 -11.41
CA ASP A 57 33.42 20.02 -10.80
C ASP A 57 32.75 21.35 -10.39
N ALA A 58 33.55 22.39 -10.13
CA ALA A 58 33.09 23.73 -9.76
C ALA A 58 32.44 24.53 -10.90
N GLU A 59 32.59 24.11 -12.16
CA GLU A 59 32.05 24.78 -13.35
C GLU A 59 30.96 23.96 -14.06
N ASP A 60 30.64 22.77 -13.55
CA ASP A 60 29.57 21.92 -14.07
C ASP A 60 28.18 22.45 -13.62
N PRO A 61 27.34 22.94 -14.56
CA PRO A 61 26.01 23.44 -14.23
C PRO A 61 25.07 22.36 -13.66
N PHE A 62 25.37 21.07 -13.83
CA PHE A 62 24.58 19.96 -13.28
C PHE A 62 25.01 19.58 -11.86
N LEU A 63 26.26 19.83 -11.46
CA LEU A 63 26.74 19.58 -10.09
C LEU A 63 26.40 20.73 -9.14
N ARG A 64 26.32 21.97 -9.66
CA ARG A 64 25.95 23.15 -8.86
C ARG A 64 24.53 23.07 -8.28
N GLU A 65 23.60 22.39 -8.96
CA GLU A 65 22.25 22.12 -8.45
C GLU A 65 22.22 21.07 -7.33
N MET A 66 23.26 20.23 -7.21
CA MET A 66 23.32 19.16 -6.21
C MET A 66 24.01 19.57 -4.90
N THR A 67 24.73 20.69 -4.87
CA THR A 67 25.69 20.96 -3.78
C THR A 67 25.24 21.86 -2.65
N ASP A 68 24.01 22.41 -2.57
CA ASP A 68 23.74 23.30 -1.41
C ASP A 68 22.34 23.43 -0.79
N ASP A 69 21.27 22.67 -1.12
CA ASP A 69 20.04 22.80 -0.29
C ASP A 69 18.98 21.70 -0.32
N GLU A 70 19.32 20.42 -0.55
CA GLU A 70 18.32 19.34 -0.34
C GLU A 70 18.91 18.07 0.29
N ILE A 71 19.70 18.25 1.36
CA ILE A 71 19.82 17.20 2.38
C ILE A 71 18.47 17.19 3.11
N VAL A 72 17.49 16.46 2.57
CA VAL A 72 16.27 16.14 3.32
C VAL A 72 16.74 15.43 4.60
N PRO A 73 16.57 16.03 5.78
CA PRO A 73 17.11 15.45 6.99
C PRO A 73 16.47 14.08 7.18
N ILE A 74 17.29 13.03 7.11
CA ILE A 74 16.90 11.68 7.50
C ILE A 74 16.34 11.82 8.91
N ALA A 75 15.01 11.69 9.03
CA ALA A 75 14.31 11.92 10.29
C ALA A 75 14.85 10.94 11.33
N THR A 76 15.77 11.41 12.17
CA THR A 76 16.25 10.65 13.31
C THR A 76 15.05 10.43 14.24
N PRO A 77 14.84 9.21 14.76
CA PRO A 77 13.71 8.95 15.63
C PRO A 77 13.81 9.86 16.85
N ARG A 78 12.84 10.78 16.99
CA ARG A 78 12.73 11.67 18.16
C ARG A 78 12.71 10.79 19.41
N LYS A 79 13.72 10.91 20.26
CA LYS A 79 13.76 10.23 21.56
C LYS A 79 12.46 10.55 22.30
N PRO A 80 11.74 9.57 22.88
CA PRO A 80 10.50 9.84 23.57
C PRO A 80 10.78 10.70 24.80
N GLY A 81 10.58 12.01 24.68
CA GLY A 81 10.70 12.93 25.81
C GLY A 81 9.67 12.61 26.90
N PHE A 82 9.98 13.03 28.12
CA PHE A 82 9.04 13.00 29.24
C PHE A 82 7.82 13.85 28.88
N SER A 83 6.69 13.19 28.63
CA SER A 83 5.44 13.86 28.34
C SER A 83 4.72 14.12 29.66
N PHE A 84 4.45 15.38 29.99
CA PHE A 84 3.60 15.75 31.13
C PHE A 84 2.25 15.02 31.11
N GLY A 85 1.74 14.67 29.92
CA GLY A 85 0.55 13.83 29.78
C GLY A 85 0.73 12.40 30.31
N LYS A 86 1.91 11.78 30.12
CA LYS A 86 2.20 10.46 30.71
C LYS A 86 2.29 10.53 32.23
N LEU A 87 2.88 11.60 32.77
CA LEU A 87 2.93 11.82 34.22
C LEU A 87 1.53 12.03 34.81
N ALA A 88 0.70 12.87 34.18
CA ALA A 88 -0.67 13.08 34.60
C ALA A 88 -1.48 11.78 34.57
N MET A 89 -1.38 11.00 33.48
CA MET A 89 -2.03 9.69 33.36
C MET A 89 -1.56 8.71 34.44
N ALA A 90 -0.26 8.70 34.77
CA ALA A 90 0.27 7.87 35.85
C ALA A 90 -0.27 8.30 37.22
N ALA A 91 -0.27 9.60 37.51
CA ALA A 91 -0.77 10.14 38.78
C ALA A 91 -2.28 9.87 38.96
N PHE A 92 -3.10 10.22 37.96
CA PHE A 92 -4.54 9.95 37.98
C PHE A 92 -4.85 8.46 37.99
N GLY A 93 -4.11 7.65 37.22
CA GLY A 93 -4.26 6.20 37.22
C GLY A 93 -3.95 5.58 38.58
N THR A 94 -2.91 6.06 39.26
CA THR A 94 -2.56 5.61 40.60
C THR A 94 -3.65 5.99 41.61
N LEU A 95 -4.09 7.26 41.60
CA LEU A 95 -5.15 7.73 42.50
C LEU A 95 -6.46 6.98 42.28
N LEU A 96 -6.85 6.75 41.02
CA LEU A 96 -8.03 5.95 40.68
C LEU A 96 -7.90 4.50 41.14
N SER A 97 -6.72 3.90 40.97
CA SER A 97 -6.45 2.53 41.44
C SER A 97 -6.56 2.41 42.96
N LEU A 98 -6.07 3.41 43.72
CA LEU A 98 -6.25 3.44 45.17
C LEU A 98 -7.72 3.60 45.54
N ALA A 99 -8.44 4.52 44.91
CA ALA A 99 -9.85 4.77 45.18
C ALA A 99 -10.70 3.51 44.95
N VAL A 100 -10.50 2.83 43.81
CA VAL A 100 -11.19 1.57 43.50
C VAL A 100 -10.78 0.46 44.48
N GLY A 101 -9.50 0.36 44.84
CA GLY A 101 -9.01 -0.63 45.79
C GLY A 101 -9.66 -0.50 47.17
N ILE A 102 -9.69 0.72 47.72
CA ILE A 102 -10.34 1.00 49.01
C ILE A 102 -11.85 0.73 48.92
N TRP A 103 -12.50 1.17 47.84
CA TRP A 103 -13.94 0.95 47.66
C TRP A 103 -14.32 -0.54 47.61
N ILE A 104 -13.50 -1.38 46.95
CA ILE A 104 -13.69 -2.83 46.91
C ILE A 104 -13.47 -3.45 48.30
N ASP A 105 -12.43 -3.03 49.02
CA ASP A 105 -12.14 -3.50 50.38
C ASP A 105 -13.29 -3.19 51.34
N ASP A 106 -13.76 -1.94 51.36
CA ASP A 106 -14.91 -1.50 52.15
C ASP A 106 -16.17 -2.29 51.79
N LEU A 107 -16.43 -2.54 50.50
CA LEU A 107 -17.59 -3.30 50.04
C LEU A 107 -17.56 -4.75 50.57
N ILE A 108 -16.41 -5.41 50.48
CA ILE A 108 -16.24 -6.79 50.95
C ILE A 108 -16.38 -6.86 52.47
N HIS A 109 -15.74 -5.93 53.19
CA HIS A 109 -15.82 -5.85 54.64
C HIS A 109 -17.27 -5.64 55.11
N ASN A 110 -18.00 -4.71 54.48
CA ASN A 110 -19.41 -4.46 54.75
C ASN A 110 -20.33 -5.64 54.42
N LEU A 111 -19.94 -6.55 53.53
CA LEU A 111 -20.70 -7.77 53.25
C LEU A 111 -20.46 -8.84 54.31
N PHE A 112 -19.22 -9.00 54.78
CA PHE A 112 -18.89 -9.90 55.89
C PHE A 112 -19.58 -9.51 57.19
N THR A 113 -19.69 -8.21 57.51
CA THR A 113 -20.40 -7.76 58.71
C THR A 113 -21.91 -8.02 58.67
N ARG A 114 -22.49 -8.25 57.48
CA ARG A 114 -23.91 -8.58 57.32
C ARG A 114 -24.17 -10.08 57.34
N ALA A 115 -23.39 -10.85 56.57
CA ALA A 115 -23.41 -12.31 56.60
C ALA A 115 -22.16 -12.91 55.94
N ASP A 116 -21.59 -13.96 56.52
CA ASP A 116 -20.34 -14.57 56.02
C ASP A 116 -20.46 -15.09 54.58
N TRP A 117 -21.60 -15.68 54.21
CA TRP A 117 -21.82 -16.23 52.87
C TRP A 117 -21.77 -15.15 51.77
N LEU A 118 -22.22 -13.93 52.08
CA LEU A 118 -22.16 -12.79 51.17
C LEU A 118 -20.71 -12.37 50.91
N GLY A 119 -19.89 -12.31 51.97
CA GLY A 119 -18.47 -11.99 51.85
C GLY A 119 -17.71 -13.00 50.98
N TYR A 120 -17.92 -14.30 51.20
CA TYR A 120 -17.34 -15.35 50.33
C TYR A 120 -17.83 -15.25 48.88
N THR A 121 -19.10 -14.93 48.66
CA THR A 121 -19.65 -14.73 47.31
C THR A 121 -18.97 -13.55 46.61
N ALA A 122 -18.82 -12.42 47.30
CA ALA A 122 -18.13 -11.23 46.77
C ALA A 122 -16.65 -11.52 46.45
N LEU A 123 -15.94 -12.22 47.34
CA LEU A 123 -14.54 -12.60 47.12
C LEU A 123 -14.38 -13.52 45.90
N THR A 124 -15.30 -14.47 45.74
CA THR A 124 -15.30 -15.42 44.61
C THR A 124 -15.55 -14.67 43.30
N LEU A 125 -16.54 -13.76 43.27
CA LEU A 125 -16.84 -12.93 42.09
C LEU A 125 -15.68 -11.99 41.75
N LEU A 126 -15.06 -11.35 42.74
CA LEU A 126 -13.88 -10.51 42.52
C LEU A 126 -12.73 -11.32 41.93
N SER A 127 -12.44 -12.49 42.50
CA SER A 127 -11.37 -13.38 42.03
C SER A 127 -11.61 -13.83 40.59
N LEU A 128 -12.84 -14.20 40.25
CA LEU A 128 -13.23 -14.58 38.90
C LEU A 128 -13.12 -13.40 37.92
N GLY A 129 -13.54 -12.20 38.34
CA GLY A 129 -13.40 -10.98 37.55
C GLY A 129 -11.95 -10.61 37.27
N LEU A 130 -11.08 -10.68 38.28
CA LEU A 130 -9.63 -10.45 38.13
C LEU A 130 -8.98 -11.50 37.22
N PHE A 131 -9.37 -12.77 37.34
CA PHE A 131 -8.88 -13.82 36.46
C PHE A 131 -9.31 -13.59 35.00
N ALA A 132 -10.58 -13.23 34.76
CA ALA A 132 -11.07 -12.90 33.42
C ALA A 132 -10.32 -11.68 32.84
N LEU A 133 -10.09 -10.64 33.63
CA LEU A 133 -9.29 -9.47 33.23
C LEU A 133 -7.86 -9.87 32.87
N PHE A 134 -7.21 -10.71 33.69
CA PHE A 134 -5.88 -11.23 33.45
C PHE A 134 -5.81 -11.99 32.12
N VAL A 135 -6.77 -12.87 31.83
CA VAL A 135 -6.84 -13.62 30.55
C VAL A 135 -6.98 -12.66 29.35
N VAL A 136 -7.80 -11.62 29.46
CA VAL A 136 -7.96 -10.61 28.40
C VAL A 136 -6.64 -9.87 28.16
N ILE A 137 -5.96 -9.42 29.22
CA ILE A 137 -4.67 -8.72 29.12
C ILE A 137 -3.59 -9.65 28.55
N ALA A 138 -3.47 -10.87 29.04
CA ALA A 138 -2.50 -11.85 28.56
C ALA A 138 -2.69 -12.15 27.06
N ARG A 139 -3.95 -12.30 26.62
CA ARG A 139 -4.29 -12.48 25.21
C ARG A 139 -3.91 -11.27 24.36
N GLU A 140 -4.10 -10.06 24.87
CA GLU A 140 -3.73 -8.83 24.17
C GLU A 140 -2.20 -8.68 24.03
N VAL A 141 -1.47 -8.89 25.13
CA VAL A 141 -0.01 -8.87 25.16
C VAL A 141 0.58 -9.89 24.18
N ALA A 142 0.02 -11.11 24.16
CA ALA A 142 0.41 -12.13 23.18
C ALA A 142 0.15 -11.70 21.74
N GLY A 143 -0.95 -10.98 21.48
CA GLY A 143 -1.26 -10.39 20.17
C GLY A 143 -0.20 -9.37 19.72
N ILE A 144 0.23 -8.50 20.63
CA ILE A 144 1.27 -7.49 20.37
C ILE A 144 2.63 -8.14 20.09
N TYR A 145 3.03 -9.14 20.88
CA TYR A 145 4.29 -9.86 20.64
C TYR A 145 4.31 -10.55 19.27
N ARG A 146 3.17 -11.10 18.82
CA ARG A 146 3.06 -11.72 17.49
C ARG A 146 3.23 -10.72 16.36
N LEU A 147 2.63 -9.53 16.47
CA LEU A 147 2.82 -8.44 15.49
C LEU A 147 4.30 -8.02 15.42
N ASN A 148 4.95 -7.83 16.57
CA ASN A 148 6.36 -7.46 16.64
C ASN A 148 7.27 -8.56 16.06
N ALA A 149 6.91 -9.83 16.23
CA ALA A 149 7.67 -10.94 15.65
C ALA A 149 7.66 -10.90 14.11
N VAL A 150 6.51 -10.59 13.50
CA VAL A 150 6.41 -10.43 12.03
C VAL A 150 7.26 -9.25 11.55
N GLN A 151 7.21 -8.12 12.26
CA GLN A 151 8.02 -6.95 11.92
C GLN A 151 9.53 -7.22 12.05
N ALA A 152 9.94 -7.96 13.08
CA ALA A 152 11.33 -8.37 13.29
C ALA A 152 11.83 -9.30 12.16
N ILE A 153 10.98 -10.23 11.68
CA ILE A 153 11.29 -11.08 10.53
C ILE A 153 11.49 -10.21 9.27
N LYS A 154 10.61 -9.22 9.05
CA LYS A 154 10.70 -8.32 7.89
C LYS A 154 11.97 -7.50 7.88
N GLU A 155 12.33 -6.90 9.01
CA GLU A 155 13.56 -6.09 9.15
C GLU A 155 14.81 -6.96 8.96
N ARG A 156 14.83 -8.16 9.55
CA ARG A 156 15.92 -9.12 9.37
C ARG A 156 16.03 -9.57 7.91
N GLY A 157 14.91 -9.84 7.25
CA GLY A 157 14.89 -10.21 5.83
C GLY A 157 15.40 -9.11 4.91
N ALA A 158 15.07 -7.85 5.19
CA ALA A 158 15.59 -6.71 4.44
C ALA A 158 17.12 -6.58 4.60
N ALA A 159 17.65 -6.77 5.81
CA ALA A 159 19.08 -6.73 6.10
C ALA A 159 19.84 -7.91 5.46
N LEU A 160 19.34 -9.13 5.62
CA LEU A 160 19.96 -10.34 5.05
C LEU A 160 19.96 -10.34 3.53
N ALA A 161 18.96 -9.70 2.90
CA ALA A 161 18.92 -9.59 1.46
C ALA A 161 19.90 -8.55 0.88
N LEU A 162 20.69 -7.85 1.70
CA LEU A 162 21.78 -6.95 1.28
C LEU A 162 23.16 -7.55 1.55
N GLN A 163 23.39 -8.10 2.74
CA GLN A 163 24.71 -8.57 3.19
C GLN A 163 24.66 -9.89 3.97
N GLY A 164 23.57 -10.65 3.88
CA GLY A 164 23.37 -11.86 4.68
C GLY A 164 24.10 -13.10 4.17
N THR A 165 24.35 -14.04 5.08
CA THR A 165 24.90 -15.36 4.73
C THR A 165 23.79 -16.35 4.34
N ALA A 166 24.14 -17.38 3.57
CA ALA A 166 23.19 -18.43 3.17
C ALA A 166 22.57 -19.16 4.38
N SER A 167 23.33 -19.32 5.47
CA SER A 167 22.82 -19.95 6.71
C SER A 167 21.74 -19.13 7.40
N GLU A 168 21.96 -17.82 7.54
CA GLU A 168 20.99 -16.90 8.14
C GLU A 168 19.72 -16.79 7.29
N ALA A 169 19.87 -16.78 5.96
CA ALA A 169 18.75 -16.80 5.04
C ALA A 169 17.91 -18.08 5.18
N ARG A 170 18.53 -19.26 5.34
CA ARG A 170 17.80 -20.52 5.60
C ARG A 170 17.00 -20.45 6.91
N GLN A 171 17.60 -19.89 7.96
CA GLN A 171 16.90 -19.74 9.25
C GLN A 171 15.69 -18.81 9.11
N LEU A 172 15.85 -17.67 8.42
CA LEU A 172 14.75 -16.75 8.13
C LEU A 172 13.63 -17.44 7.33
N VAL A 173 13.98 -18.18 6.29
CA VAL A 173 13.00 -18.91 5.45
C VAL A 173 12.24 -19.95 6.28
N LYS A 174 12.91 -20.67 7.19
CA LYS A 174 12.25 -21.59 8.13
C LYS A 174 11.28 -20.86 9.07
N GLU A 175 11.64 -19.69 9.58
CA GLU A 175 10.75 -18.86 10.40
C GLU A 175 9.50 -18.41 9.61
N VAL A 176 9.67 -17.96 8.36
CA VAL A 176 8.55 -17.56 7.47
C VAL A 176 7.66 -18.77 7.10
N ALA A 177 8.26 -19.93 6.84
CA ALA A 177 7.54 -21.17 6.58
C ALA A 177 6.74 -21.61 7.83
N ALA A 178 7.30 -21.47 9.03
CA ALA A 178 6.61 -21.77 10.29
C ALA A 178 5.42 -20.82 10.52
N LEU A 179 5.58 -19.52 10.26
CA LEU A 179 4.52 -18.52 10.38
C LEU A 179 3.32 -18.87 9.47
N THR A 180 3.60 -19.36 8.26
CA THR A 180 2.59 -19.68 7.25
C THR A 180 2.12 -21.14 7.26
N ARG A 181 2.67 -22.00 8.13
CA ARG A 181 2.40 -23.45 8.18
C ARG A 181 0.94 -23.81 8.38
N HIS A 182 0.21 -23.00 9.13
CA HIS A 182 -1.20 -23.20 9.43
C HIS A 182 -2.12 -22.97 8.21
N ARG A 183 -1.57 -22.54 7.06
CA ARG A 183 -2.33 -22.34 5.83
C ARG A 183 -2.09 -23.47 4.84
N PRO A 184 -3.17 -24.05 4.27
CA PRO A 184 -3.04 -25.08 3.24
C PRO A 184 -2.51 -24.50 1.92
N GLU A 185 -2.77 -23.21 1.66
CA GLU A 185 -2.38 -22.49 0.44
C GLU A 185 -0.85 -22.46 0.24
N THR A 186 -0.07 -22.50 1.33
CA THR A 186 1.40 -22.47 1.29
C THR A 186 2.03 -23.86 1.25
N ALA A 187 1.24 -24.94 1.25
CA ALA A 187 1.77 -26.31 1.31
C ALA A 187 2.68 -26.63 0.13
N ARG A 188 2.29 -26.25 -1.09
CA ARG A 188 3.11 -26.40 -2.30
C ARG A 188 4.41 -25.61 -2.18
N GLY A 189 4.34 -24.34 -1.83
CA GLY A 189 5.54 -23.51 -1.69
C GLY A 189 6.50 -24.01 -0.61
N ARG A 190 5.98 -24.57 0.49
CA ARG A 190 6.79 -25.23 1.52
C ARG A 190 7.49 -26.47 0.98
N SER A 191 6.81 -27.32 0.21
CA SER A 191 7.48 -28.49 -0.41
C SER A 191 8.59 -28.12 -1.41
N VAL A 192 8.44 -27.00 -2.13
CA VAL A 192 9.48 -26.50 -3.04
C VAL A 192 10.69 -26.00 -2.26
N LEU A 193 10.47 -25.31 -1.13
CA LEU A 193 11.56 -24.85 -0.26
C LEU A 193 12.27 -25.99 0.45
N ASP A 194 11.54 -27.01 0.89
CA ASP A 194 12.13 -28.21 1.49
C ASP A 194 12.99 -28.97 0.47
N ALA A 195 12.56 -29.04 -0.79
CA ALA A 195 13.35 -29.63 -1.87
C ALA A 195 14.63 -28.84 -2.19
N ALA A 196 14.59 -27.51 -2.05
CA ALA A 196 15.73 -26.61 -2.30
C ALA A 196 16.68 -26.47 -1.09
N GLU A 197 16.42 -27.14 0.05
CA GLU A 197 17.24 -26.98 1.27
C GLU A 197 18.70 -27.45 1.10
N GLY A 198 18.92 -28.46 0.24
CA GLY A 198 20.24 -29.01 -0.07
C GLY A 198 21.02 -28.24 -1.13
N ASP A 199 20.40 -27.27 -1.81
CA ASP A 199 21.01 -26.56 -2.91
C ASP A 199 21.91 -25.41 -2.41
N ILE A 200 22.99 -25.14 -3.16
CA ILE A 200 23.88 -24.00 -2.91
C ILE A 200 23.24 -22.75 -3.50
N ILE A 201 22.43 -22.06 -2.71
CA ILE A 201 21.72 -20.83 -3.09
C ILE A 201 22.19 -19.66 -2.22
N ASP A 202 22.52 -18.54 -2.84
CA ASP A 202 22.88 -17.30 -2.13
C ASP A 202 21.69 -16.75 -1.35
N ALA A 203 21.99 -16.02 -0.26
CA ALA A 203 20.97 -15.45 0.62
C ALA A 203 19.87 -14.64 -0.11
N PRO A 204 20.18 -13.70 -1.04
CA PRO A 204 19.15 -12.95 -1.74
C PRO A 204 18.24 -13.83 -2.61
N HIS A 205 18.80 -14.85 -3.25
CA HIS A 205 18.07 -15.77 -4.12
C HIS A 205 17.17 -16.72 -3.32
N LEU A 206 17.64 -17.20 -2.17
CA LEU A 206 16.83 -18.04 -1.29
C LEU A 206 15.64 -17.26 -0.72
N ILE A 207 15.85 -16.01 -0.30
CA ILE A 207 14.78 -15.12 0.18
C ILE A 207 13.78 -14.82 -0.95
N ALA A 208 14.27 -14.57 -2.17
CA ALA A 208 13.42 -14.34 -3.34
C ALA A 208 12.58 -15.58 -3.72
N LEU A 209 13.15 -16.78 -3.61
CA LEU A 209 12.43 -18.03 -3.83
C LEU A 209 11.32 -18.21 -2.78
N ALA A 210 11.65 -18.01 -1.50
CA ALA A 210 10.67 -18.08 -0.42
C ALA A 210 9.55 -17.05 -0.58
N GLU A 211 9.88 -15.83 -1.01
CA GLU A 211 8.89 -14.80 -1.30
C GLU A 211 7.91 -15.25 -2.39
N ARG A 212 8.39 -15.76 -3.52
CA ARG A 212 7.55 -16.19 -4.65
C ARG A 212 6.64 -17.37 -4.28
N GLU A 213 7.22 -18.39 -3.66
CA GLU A 213 6.54 -19.66 -3.41
C GLU A 213 5.60 -19.61 -2.19
N LEU A 214 5.97 -18.92 -1.11
CA LEU A 214 5.14 -18.81 0.09
C LEU A 214 4.15 -17.64 0.03
N LEU A 215 4.60 -16.47 -0.43
CA LEU A 215 3.78 -15.26 -0.37
C LEU A 215 2.96 -15.03 -1.63
N GLY A 216 3.35 -15.56 -2.79
CA GLY A 216 2.56 -15.47 -4.03
C GLY A 216 1.06 -15.80 -3.88
N PRO A 217 0.68 -16.99 -3.35
CA PRO A 217 -0.73 -17.33 -3.17
C PRO A 217 -1.44 -16.46 -2.11
N LEU A 218 -0.72 -16.00 -1.09
CA LEU A 218 -1.26 -15.10 -0.05
C LEU A 218 -1.48 -13.69 -0.61
N ASP A 219 -0.53 -13.18 -1.40
CA ASP A 219 -0.57 -11.87 -2.05
C ASP A 219 -1.78 -11.79 -3.01
N ALA A 220 -2.11 -12.88 -3.72
CA ALA A 220 -3.30 -12.97 -4.55
C ALA A 220 -4.61 -12.86 -3.74
N LYS A 221 -4.67 -13.51 -2.58
CA LYS A 221 -5.82 -13.43 -1.67
C LYS A 221 -5.95 -12.04 -1.05
N ALA A 222 -4.83 -11.44 -0.67
CA ALA A 222 -4.76 -10.07 -0.19
C ALA A 222 -5.32 -9.09 -1.23
N ARG A 223 -4.90 -9.21 -2.50
CA ARG A 223 -5.42 -8.42 -3.62
C ARG A 223 -6.94 -8.54 -3.72
N ASN A 224 -7.47 -9.77 -3.65
CA ASN A 224 -8.92 -9.99 -3.71
C ASN A 224 -9.66 -9.35 -2.53
N MET A 225 -9.10 -9.41 -1.32
CA MET A 225 -9.68 -8.73 -0.15
C MET A 225 -9.74 -7.22 -0.32
N ILE A 226 -8.67 -6.62 -0.87
CA ILE A 226 -8.62 -5.19 -1.18
C ILE A 226 -9.69 -4.84 -2.22
N VAL A 227 -9.73 -5.53 -3.36
CA VAL A 227 -10.73 -5.30 -4.43
C VAL A 227 -12.15 -5.36 -3.88
N GLN A 228 -12.46 -6.39 -3.10
CA GLN A 228 -13.80 -6.59 -2.57
C GLN A 228 -14.19 -5.51 -1.55
N SER A 229 -13.25 -5.05 -0.72
CA SER A 229 -13.49 -3.99 0.25
C SER A 229 -13.67 -2.64 -0.44
N SER A 230 -12.84 -2.34 -1.43
CA SER A 230 -12.96 -1.14 -2.25
C SER A 230 -14.28 -1.09 -3.03
N LYS A 231 -14.73 -2.21 -3.61
CA LYS A 231 -16.05 -2.30 -4.27
C LYS A 231 -17.20 -2.03 -3.31
N ARG A 232 -17.17 -2.63 -2.12
CA ARG A 232 -18.18 -2.40 -1.08
C ARG A 232 -18.22 -0.93 -0.67
N VAL A 233 -17.07 -0.31 -0.42
CA VAL A 233 -16.99 1.13 -0.11
C VAL A 233 -17.52 1.97 -1.27
N SER A 234 -17.11 1.71 -2.51
CA SER A 234 -17.59 2.48 -3.67
C SER A 234 -19.11 2.44 -3.83
N VAL A 235 -19.70 1.26 -3.67
CA VAL A 235 -21.16 1.08 -3.78
C VAL A 235 -21.87 1.78 -2.63
N VAL A 236 -21.39 1.64 -1.39
CA VAL A 236 -22.02 2.26 -0.22
C VAL A 236 -21.93 3.78 -0.28
N THR A 237 -20.78 4.34 -0.66
CA THR A 237 -20.63 5.79 -0.84
C THR A 237 -21.56 6.31 -1.93
N ALA A 238 -21.67 5.64 -3.08
CA ALA A 238 -22.52 6.08 -4.17
C ALA A 238 -24.02 6.12 -3.79
N ILE A 239 -24.46 5.22 -2.92
CA ILE A 239 -25.86 5.06 -2.50
C ILE A 239 -26.16 5.86 -1.22
N SER A 240 -25.16 6.23 -0.42
CA SER A 240 -25.39 6.80 0.90
C SER A 240 -26.09 8.16 0.85
N PRO A 241 -27.21 8.34 1.57
CA PRO A 241 -27.89 9.63 1.69
C PRO A 241 -27.27 10.55 2.75
N ARG A 242 -26.45 10.03 3.68
CA ARG A 242 -25.85 10.81 4.79
C ARG A 242 -24.33 10.62 4.88
N ALA A 243 -23.59 11.72 4.83
CA ALA A 243 -22.13 11.74 4.90
C ALA A 243 -21.55 11.03 6.15
N LEU A 244 -22.20 11.18 7.32
CA LEU A 244 -21.75 10.51 8.56
C LEU A 244 -21.83 8.98 8.48
N MET A 245 -22.87 8.45 7.81
CA MET A 245 -23.06 7.00 7.69
C MET A 245 -22.07 6.40 6.71
N ASP A 246 -21.76 7.13 5.63
CA ASP A 246 -20.71 6.74 4.69
C ASP A 246 -19.35 6.66 5.40
N LEU A 247 -18.93 7.73 6.08
CA LEU A 247 -17.64 7.75 6.80
C LEU A 247 -17.54 6.63 7.84
N ALA A 248 -18.61 6.40 8.61
CA ALA A 248 -18.64 5.31 9.59
C ALA A 248 -18.49 3.92 8.94
N TYR A 249 -19.15 3.71 7.79
CA TYR A 249 -19.02 2.46 7.04
C TYR A 249 -17.62 2.28 6.45
N VAL A 250 -17.05 3.33 5.85
CA VAL A 250 -15.68 3.29 5.32
C VAL A 250 -14.69 2.95 6.43
N LEU A 251 -14.81 3.60 7.59
CA LEU A 251 -13.97 3.31 8.74
C LEU A 251 -14.11 1.84 9.18
N PHE A 252 -15.35 1.35 9.31
CA PHE A 252 -15.61 -0.05 9.65
C PHE A 252 -14.97 -1.02 8.65
N GLU A 253 -15.13 -0.77 7.35
CA GLU A 253 -14.60 -1.62 6.30
C GLU A 253 -13.07 -1.58 6.25
N VAL A 254 -12.45 -0.43 6.49
CA VAL A 254 -10.99 -0.28 6.62
C VAL A 254 -10.47 -1.10 7.81
N VAL A 255 -11.09 -0.98 9.00
CA VAL A 255 -10.70 -1.76 10.18
C VAL A 255 -10.82 -3.26 9.91
N ARG A 256 -11.92 -3.69 9.27
CA ARG A 256 -12.16 -5.07 8.87
C ARG A 256 -11.12 -5.58 7.86
N LEU A 257 -10.77 -4.77 6.85
CA LEU A 257 -9.76 -5.08 5.84
C LEU A 257 -8.37 -5.22 6.47
N VAL A 258 -7.95 -4.26 7.29
CA VAL A 258 -6.64 -4.29 7.97
C VAL A 258 -6.53 -5.50 8.89
N ARG A 259 -7.60 -5.84 9.62
CA ARG A 259 -7.66 -7.06 10.43
C ARG A 259 -7.51 -8.32 9.61
N GLY A 260 -8.27 -8.43 8.53
CA GLY A 260 -8.17 -9.56 7.62
C GLY A 260 -6.77 -9.68 6.99
N MET A 261 -6.13 -8.56 6.67
CA MET A 261 -4.77 -8.52 6.11
C MET A 261 -3.72 -9.00 7.11
N ALA A 262 -3.79 -8.53 8.35
CA ALA A 262 -2.91 -8.99 9.41
C ALA A 262 -3.09 -10.51 9.63
N GLU A 263 -4.34 -10.96 9.75
CA GLU A 263 -4.67 -12.38 9.93
C GLU A 263 -4.15 -13.23 8.76
N LEU A 264 -4.23 -12.73 7.52
CA LEU A 264 -3.77 -13.39 6.30
C LEU A 264 -2.25 -13.60 6.26
N TYR A 265 -1.45 -12.67 6.78
CA TYR A 265 0.01 -12.83 6.86
C TYR A 265 0.50 -13.43 8.18
N GLY A 266 -0.42 -13.79 9.09
CA GLY A 266 -0.10 -14.51 10.33
C GLY A 266 -0.04 -13.63 11.58
N GLY A 267 -0.25 -12.32 11.44
CA GLY A 267 -0.51 -11.41 12.55
C GLY A 267 -1.93 -11.61 13.10
N ARG A 268 -2.09 -11.91 14.38
CA ARG A 268 -3.41 -11.87 15.05
C ARG A 268 -3.47 -10.63 15.93
N PRO A 269 -3.82 -9.46 15.37
CA PRO A 269 -3.86 -8.24 16.15
C PRO A 269 -4.93 -8.37 17.25
N GLY A 270 -4.52 -8.10 18.48
CA GLY A 270 -5.46 -7.79 19.56
C GLY A 270 -6.11 -6.41 19.36
N SER A 271 -6.93 -5.97 20.30
CA SER A 271 -7.62 -4.67 20.23
C SER A 271 -6.65 -3.48 20.22
N PHE A 272 -5.64 -3.49 21.08
CA PHE A 272 -4.58 -2.47 21.12
C PHE A 272 -3.59 -2.65 19.97
N GLY A 273 -3.26 -3.90 19.62
CA GLY A 273 -2.47 -4.20 18.43
C GLY A 273 -3.09 -3.65 17.15
N MET A 274 -4.42 -3.72 17.03
CA MET A 274 -5.19 -3.15 15.92
C MET A 274 -5.09 -1.63 15.86
N MET A 275 -5.27 -0.94 16.99
CA MET A 275 -5.18 0.53 17.03
C MET A 275 -3.77 1.00 16.63
N ARG A 276 -2.73 0.31 17.10
CA ARG A 276 -1.35 0.58 16.70
C ARG A 276 -1.14 0.34 15.21
N LEU A 277 -1.58 -0.81 14.69
CA LEU A 277 -1.44 -1.15 13.28
C LEU A 277 -2.15 -0.14 12.38
N LEU A 278 -3.39 0.26 12.71
CA LEU A 278 -4.12 1.30 11.99
C LEU A 278 -3.35 2.62 11.97
N ARG A 279 -2.85 3.07 13.14
CA ARG A 279 -2.03 4.27 13.23
C ARG A 279 -0.79 4.16 12.35
N ASP A 280 -0.10 3.02 12.36
CA ASP A 280 1.11 2.79 11.58
C ASP A 280 0.78 2.76 10.06
N VAL A 281 -0.38 2.21 9.65
CA VAL A 281 -0.90 2.28 8.26
C VAL A 281 -1.15 3.73 7.84
N PHE A 282 -1.84 4.52 8.66
CA PHE A 282 -2.10 5.93 8.35
C PHE A 282 -0.80 6.76 8.33
N ALA A 283 0.14 6.48 9.22
CA ALA A 283 1.46 7.10 9.21
C ALA A 283 2.24 6.74 7.94
N HIS A 284 2.24 5.45 7.55
CA HIS A 284 2.84 5.00 6.31
C HIS A 284 2.22 5.70 5.10
N LEU A 285 0.90 5.87 5.09
CA LEU A 285 0.17 6.55 4.02
C LEU A 285 0.54 8.05 3.94
N ALA A 286 0.68 8.71 5.09
CA ALA A 286 1.12 10.10 5.17
C ALA A 286 2.55 10.26 4.61
N VAL A 287 3.47 9.35 4.96
CA VAL A 287 4.87 9.37 4.48
C VAL A 287 4.97 9.00 3.01
N THR A 288 4.18 8.03 2.53
CA THR A 288 4.16 7.59 1.13
C THR A 288 3.26 8.43 0.21
N GLY A 289 2.89 9.65 0.63
CA GLY A 289 2.42 10.74 -0.24
C GLY A 289 0.94 10.74 -0.60
N SER A 290 0.04 10.98 0.36
CA SER A 290 -1.42 11.01 0.17
C SER A 290 -2.01 12.22 -0.56
N ILE A 291 -1.21 13.15 -1.10
CA ILE A 291 -1.70 14.49 -1.47
C ILE A 291 -2.29 14.59 -2.91
N ALA A 292 -2.00 13.67 -3.83
CA ALA A 292 -2.20 13.95 -5.25
C ALA A 292 -3.57 13.58 -5.89
N ILE A 293 -4.58 13.12 -5.15
CA ILE A 293 -5.83 12.62 -5.78
C ILE A 293 -7.02 13.58 -5.63
N GLY A 294 -6.94 14.58 -4.75
CA GLY A 294 -8.06 15.50 -4.49
C GLY A 294 -8.29 16.59 -5.55
N ASP A 295 -7.24 17.01 -6.26
CA ASP A 295 -7.28 18.26 -7.04
C ASP A 295 -7.72 18.06 -8.51
N GLY A 296 -7.44 16.88 -9.09
CA GLY A 296 -7.60 16.66 -10.53
C GLY A 296 -9.01 16.31 -11.04
N LEU A 297 -9.94 15.88 -10.17
CA LEU A 297 -11.26 15.37 -10.59
C LEU A 297 -12.43 16.29 -10.22
N ALA A 298 -12.25 17.19 -9.26
CA ALA A 298 -13.27 18.17 -8.88
C ALA A 298 -13.55 19.18 -10.02
N GLN A 299 -12.55 19.48 -10.84
CA GLN A 299 -12.64 20.47 -11.91
C GLN A 299 -13.39 19.99 -13.17
N GLN A 300 -13.71 18.70 -13.29
CA GLN A 300 -14.38 18.11 -14.45
C GLN A 300 -15.89 17.90 -14.30
N VAL A 301 -16.48 18.16 -13.13
CA VAL A 301 -17.91 17.88 -12.84
C VAL A 301 -18.81 19.13 -12.93
N LEU A 302 -18.23 20.30 -13.25
CA LEU A 302 -18.96 21.55 -13.49
C LEU A 302 -19.59 21.59 -14.90
N GLY A 303 -20.67 20.84 -15.13
CA GLY A 303 -21.48 21.00 -16.34
C GLY A 303 -22.56 19.94 -16.60
N HIS A 304 -23.82 20.30 -16.30
CA HIS A 304 -25.09 19.76 -16.84
C HIS A 304 -25.82 18.58 -16.13
N GLY A 305 -26.99 18.91 -15.54
CA GLY A 305 -28.18 18.03 -15.43
C GLY A 305 -28.22 16.97 -14.32
N LEU A 306 -29.36 16.29 -14.15
CA LEU A 306 -29.52 15.17 -13.20
C LEU A 306 -28.51 14.02 -13.45
N ALA A 307 -28.04 13.90 -14.69
CA ALA A 307 -26.92 13.03 -15.05
C ALA A 307 -25.61 13.42 -14.35
N SER A 308 -25.34 14.71 -14.12
CA SER A 308 -24.14 15.13 -13.38
C SER A 308 -24.21 14.79 -11.90
N ARG A 309 -25.39 14.81 -11.26
CA ARG A 309 -25.53 14.41 -9.85
C ARG A 309 -25.32 12.91 -9.64
N LEU A 310 -25.84 12.08 -10.54
CA LEU A 310 -25.61 10.64 -10.49
C LEU A 310 -24.14 10.30 -10.82
N SER A 311 -23.57 10.99 -11.81
CA SER A 311 -22.15 10.83 -12.19
C SER A 311 -21.21 11.33 -11.10
N ALA A 312 -21.56 12.41 -10.39
CA ALA A 312 -20.81 12.93 -9.25
C ALA A 312 -20.77 11.91 -8.10
N ARG A 313 -21.92 11.33 -7.72
CA ARG A 313 -22.00 10.31 -6.66
C ARG A 313 -21.28 9.01 -7.01
N LEU A 314 -21.35 8.59 -8.28
CA LEU A 314 -20.55 7.46 -8.77
C LEU A 314 -19.05 7.78 -8.74
N GLY A 315 -18.66 9.01 -9.11
CA GLY A 315 -17.29 9.50 -9.03
C GLY A 315 -16.76 9.51 -7.59
N GLU A 316 -17.53 10.04 -6.64
CA GLU A 316 -17.22 10.02 -5.20
C GLU A 316 -17.03 8.58 -4.68
N GLY A 317 -17.92 7.66 -5.08
CA GLY A 317 -17.78 6.24 -4.72
C GLY A 317 -16.50 5.61 -5.27
N VAL A 318 -16.15 5.87 -6.53
CA VAL A 318 -14.90 5.36 -7.11
C VAL A 318 -13.68 5.95 -6.39
N ILE A 319 -13.69 7.25 -6.07
CA ILE A 319 -12.61 7.92 -5.33
C ILE A 319 -12.44 7.28 -3.94
N ASN A 320 -13.52 7.09 -3.18
CA ASN A 320 -13.47 6.46 -1.85
C ASN A 320 -13.04 4.99 -1.91
N GLY A 321 -13.47 4.25 -2.93
CA GLY A 321 -13.00 2.87 -3.16
C GLY A 321 -11.51 2.81 -3.50
N LEU A 322 -11.00 3.76 -4.28
CA LEU A 322 -9.58 3.86 -4.60
C LEU A 322 -8.74 4.22 -3.38
N MET A 323 -9.23 5.13 -2.53
CA MET A 323 -8.59 5.44 -1.24
C MET A 323 -8.57 4.21 -0.33
N THR A 324 -9.66 3.44 -0.29
CA THR A 324 -9.73 2.17 0.43
C THR A 324 -8.71 1.16 -0.12
N ALA A 325 -8.53 1.12 -1.45
CA ALA A 325 -7.54 0.26 -2.09
C ALA A 325 -6.13 0.64 -1.65
N ARG A 326 -5.83 1.94 -1.64
CA ARG A 326 -4.55 2.49 -1.21
C ARG A 326 -4.24 2.19 0.25
N ILE A 327 -5.22 2.32 1.13
CA ILE A 327 -5.09 1.92 2.54
C ILE A 327 -4.83 0.41 2.64
N GLY A 328 -5.53 -0.39 1.84
CA GLY A 328 -5.32 -1.83 1.75
C GLY A 328 -3.91 -2.23 1.32
N ILE A 329 -3.34 -1.53 0.32
CA ILE A 329 -1.95 -1.74 -0.14
C ILE A 329 -0.97 -1.36 0.99
N ALA A 330 -1.18 -0.22 1.66
CA ALA A 330 -0.33 0.17 2.79
C ALA A 330 -0.41 -0.84 3.96
N ALA A 331 -1.60 -1.38 4.23
CA ALA A 331 -1.77 -2.44 5.22
C ALA A 331 -1.07 -3.74 4.79
N MET A 332 -1.12 -4.10 3.51
CA MET A 332 -0.38 -5.23 2.94
C MET A 332 1.13 -5.02 3.10
N ASP A 333 1.66 -3.84 2.77
CA ASP A 333 3.08 -3.53 2.94
C ASP A 333 3.52 -3.72 4.39
N LEU A 334 2.74 -3.28 5.37
CA LEU A 334 3.08 -3.39 6.79
C LEU A 334 2.93 -4.81 7.35
N CYS A 335 1.89 -5.55 6.93
CA CYS A 335 1.62 -6.89 7.47
C CYS A 335 2.48 -7.99 6.84
N ARG A 336 3.05 -7.76 5.65
CA ARG A 336 3.81 -8.77 4.92
C ARG A 336 5.17 -9.06 5.57
N PRO A 337 5.54 -10.34 5.81
CA PRO A 337 6.76 -10.70 6.55
C PRO A 337 8.05 -10.54 5.75
N LEU A 338 7.99 -10.43 4.42
CA LEU A 338 9.14 -10.14 3.55
C LEU A 338 8.84 -8.89 2.71
N THR A 339 9.88 -8.13 2.38
CA THR A 339 9.76 -6.97 1.49
C THR A 339 9.56 -7.41 0.04
N PHE A 340 8.91 -6.58 -0.77
CA PHE A 340 8.75 -6.85 -2.20
C PHE A 340 10.10 -6.74 -2.90
N LYS A 341 10.70 -7.87 -3.27
CA LYS A 341 11.91 -7.92 -4.11
C LYS A 341 11.68 -8.78 -5.35
N ALA A 342 11.16 -9.98 -5.15
CA ALA A 342 10.96 -10.98 -6.19
C ALA A 342 9.56 -10.90 -6.83
N LEU A 343 8.57 -10.39 -6.09
CA LEU A 343 7.20 -10.16 -6.55
C LEU A 343 6.94 -8.65 -6.76
N LYS A 344 6.13 -8.33 -7.78
CA LYS A 344 5.75 -6.94 -8.06
C LYS A 344 4.80 -6.43 -6.98
N ARG A 345 5.12 -5.28 -6.39
CA ARG A 345 4.20 -4.58 -5.48
C ARG A 345 2.93 -4.14 -6.23
N PRO A 346 1.72 -4.44 -5.71
CA PRO A 346 0.48 -3.98 -6.33
C PRO A 346 0.40 -2.45 -6.37
N GLY A 347 0.10 -1.89 -7.54
CA GLY A 347 -0.10 -0.45 -7.73
C GLY A 347 -1.58 -0.07 -7.58
N VAL A 348 -1.85 1.18 -7.19
CA VAL A 348 -3.23 1.71 -7.11
C VAL A 348 -3.93 1.63 -8.48
N SER A 349 -3.18 1.82 -9.57
CA SER A 349 -3.65 1.66 -10.96
C SER A 349 -4.19 0.26 -11.27
N ASP A 350 -3.63 -0.78 -10.64
CA ASP A 350 -4.03 -2.17 -10.87
C ASP A 350 -5.44 -2.45 -10.33
N PHE A 351 -5.96 -1.57 -9.47
CA PHE A 351 -7.30 -1.65 -8.89
C PHE A 351 -8.31 -0.75 -9.61
N VAL A 352 -7.87 0.26 -10.36
CA VAL A 352 -8.76 1.18 -11.11
C VAL A 352 -9.60 0.40 -12.14
N GLY A 353 -9.00 -0.57 -12.82
CA GLY A 353 -9.71 -1.43 -13.78
C GLY A 353 -10.77 -2.31 -13.12
N ASP A 354 -10.48 -2.84 -11.93
CA ASP A 354 -11.37 -3.73 -11.18
C ASP A 354 -12.53 -2.98 -10.50
N LEU A 355 -12.38 -1.67 -10.28
CA LEU A 355 -13.39 -0.79 -9.67
C LEU A 355 -14.36 -0.17 -10.68
N ARG A 356 -14.10 -0.28 -11.99
CA ARG A 356 -15.09 0.10 -12.99
C ARG A 356 -16.33 -0.80 -12.80
N PRO A 357 -17.53 -0.22 -12.68
CA PRO A 357 -18.74 -1.02 -12.58
C PRO A 357 -18.86 -1.88 -13.83
N SER A 358 -18.64 -3.18 -13.69
CA SER A 358 -19.03 -4.17 -14.69
C SER A 358 -20.56 -4.20 -14.70
N MET A 359 -21.18 -3.30 -15.47
CA MET A 359 -22.55 -3.52 -15.92
C MET A 359 -22.56 -4.84 -16.71
N GLY A 360 -23.23 -5.85 -16.16
CA GLY A 360 -23.69 -7.06 -16.82
C GLY A 360 -22.71 -7.74 -17.80
N LYS A 361 -21.97 -8.73 -17.33
CA LYS A 361 -21.70 -9.89 -18.18
C LYS A 361 -22.81 -10.88 -17.90
N ASP A 362 -23.71 -11.00 -18.85
CA ASP A 362 -24.85 -11.90 -18.86
C ASP A 362 -24.43 -13.33 -18.48
N ASP A 363 -25.11 -13.89 -17.49
CA ASP A 363 -25.22 -15.33 -17.31
C ASP A 363 -25.87 -15.91 -18.57
N LYS A 364 -25.07 -16.56 -19.43
CA LYS A 364 -25.60 -17.58 -20.34
C LYS A 364 -25.52 -18.92 -19.61
N PRO A 365 -26.65 -19.55 -19.28
CA PRO A 365 -26.63 -20.92 -18.78
C PRO A 365 -26.23 -21.86 -19.93
N LEU A 366 -25.45 -22.89 -19.57
CA LEU A 366 -25.26 -24.09 -20.36
C LEU A 366 -26.55 -24.91 -20.41
#